data_AF-A0A1T4NRN8-F1
#
_entry.id   AF-A0A1T4NRN8-F1
#
_cell.length_a   1.000
_cell.length_b   1.000
_cell.length_c   1.000
_cell.angle_alpha   90.00
_cell.angle_beta   90.00
_cell.angle_gamma   90.00
#
_symmetry.space_group_name_H-M   'P 1'
#
loop_
_entity.id
_entity.type
_entity.pdbx_description
1 polymer ?
#
loop_
_entity_poly.entity_id
_entity_poly.type
_entity_poly.pdbx_seq_one_letter_code
_entity_poly.pdbx_strand_id
1 'polypeptide(L)'
;MRPYTFLRAVGMMLMLLTLTMSCKKTRPDDPKPEPEKEIPTPDPNDDKTDDPKVDPSTGIEVKSVTFDVSAYETFVYFSFKEGIVYISDEQSRELTNWDMAFHRADIRTNGGKSSAIGAMGAAFETSATLLSEKVEIPSADKFETDVDYVVAISHSDQNGVVQGYRPVSPVLTTKTTPVLDENGNPIRGENGFIKYVIIRRGAVVMDLSQMPPVMELSRKVYLIRTPDGSYAKVKITKYARKPGTPMGDPGRILRMDYVYPVK
;
A
#
# COMPACT_ATOMS: atom_id res chain seq x y z
N MET A 1 -39.87 43.47 -6.64
CA MET A 1 -38.74 44.37 -6.34
C MET A 1 -37.82 43.69 -5.35
N ARG A 2 -36.55 43.43 -5.72
CA ARG A 2 -35.44 43.31 -4.75
C ARG A 2 -34.90 44.72 -4.48
N PRO A 3 -34.39 45.04 -3.28
CA PRO A 3 -32.93 44.98 -3.01
C PRO A 3 -32.60 44.41 -1.60
N TYR A 4 -31.55 43.60 -1.40
CA TYR A 4 -30.11 43.88 -1.16
C TYR A 4 -29.70 44.30 0.28
N THR A 5 -29.05 43.35 0.97
CA THR A 5 -27.77 43.39 1.74
C THR A 5 -27.57 44.06 3.12
N PHE A 6 -26.67 43.40 3.89
CA PHE A 6 -25.78 43.86 4.99
C PHE A 6 -26.43 44.02 6.39
N LEU A 7 -25.85 43.68 7.56
CA LEU A 7 -24.53 43.20 8.03
C LEU A 7 -24.68 42.81 9.54
N ARG A 8 -23.98 41.74 9.98
CA ARG A 8 -23.46 41.38 11.34
C ARG A 8 -24.31 41.56 12.62
N ALA A 9 -24.43 40.48 13.41
CA ALA A 9 -23.90 40.35 14.80
C ALA A 9 -24.20 38.94 15.36
N VAL A 10 -23.17 38.14 15.64
CA VAL A 10 -22.78 37.63 16.97
C VAL A 10 -23.89 36.93 17.77
N GLY A 11 -23.77 35.62 17.91
CA GLY A 11 -24.60 34.80 18.78
C GLY A 11 -23.97 33.42 18.99
N MET A 12 -22.94 33.38 19.82
CA MET A 12 -22.27 32.17 20.31
C MET A 12 -23.26 31.35 21.15
N MET A 13 -23.80 30.26 20.60
CA MET A 13 -24.67 29.33 21.33
C MET A 13 -23.83 28.17 21.86
N LEU A 14 -23.52 28.27 23.14
CA LEU A 14 -22.83 27.28 23.96
C LEU A 14 -23.73 26.04 24.12
N MET A 15 -23.44 24.94 23.42
CA MET A 15 -24.05 23.64 23.70
C MET A 15 -23.31 23.01 24.90
N LEU A 16 -23.99 22.97 26.04
CA LEU A 16 -23.61 22.15 27.19
C LEU A 16 -23.72 20.67 26.78
N LEU A 17 -22.59 19.99 26.61
CA LEU A 17 -22.51 18.53 26.62
C LEU A 17 -22.23 18.08 28.05
N THR A 18 -23.19 17.42 28.69
CA THR A 18 -23.05 16.87 30.02
C THR A 18 -22.10 15.66 30.00
N LEU A 19 -20.91 15.84 30.57
CA LEU A 19 -19.99 14.74 30.89
C LEU A 19 -20.60 13.88 32.01
N THR A 20 -21.03 12.67 31.71
CA THR A 20 -21.24 11.65 32.74
C THR A 20 -19.88 11.03 33.10
N MET A 21 -19.23 11.58 34.12
CA MET A 21 -18.08 10.93 34.75
C MET A 21 -18.54 9.65 35.45
N SER A 22 -18.33 8.50 34.81
CA SER A 22 -18.23 7.23 35.53
C SER A 22 -16.86 7.17 36.20
N CYS A 23 -16.79 7.61 37.46
CA CYS A 23 -15.62 7.43 38.30
C CYS A 23 -15.39 5.93 38.55
N LYS A 24 -14.55 5.29 37.73
CA LYS A 24 -13.83 4.08 38.17
C LYS A 24 -12.67 4.53 39.05
N LYS A 25 -12.77 4.20 40.33
CA LYS A 25 -11.70 4.34 41.32
C LYS A 25 -10.50 3.50 40.86
N THR A 26 -9.44 4.15 40.41
CA THR A 26 -8.16 3.51 40.07
C THR A 26 -7.60 2.83 41.31
N ARG A 27 -7.16 1.58 41.15
CA ARG A 27 -6.48 0.85 42.23
C ARG A 27 -5.00 1.25 42.23
N PRO A 28 -4.32 1.26 43.39
CA PRO A 28 -2.90 1.64 43.50
C PRO A 28 -1.95 0.82 42.61
N ASP A 29 -2.42 -0.32 42.09
CA ASP A 29 -1.66 -1.27 41.27
C ASP A 29 -2.05 -1.27 39.78
N ASP A 30 -2.88 -0.32 39.32
CA ASP A 30 -3.17 -0.20 37.88
C ASP A 30 -1.89 0.26 37.14
N PRO A 31 -1.43 -0.46 36.09
CA PRO A 31 -0.26 -0.07 35.32
C PRO A 31 -0.46 1.34 34.77
N LYS A 32 0.49 2.23 35.02
CA LYS A 32 0.51 3.58 34.44
C LYS A 32 0.47 3.44 32.92
N PRO A 33 -0.42 4.15 32.20
CA PRO A 33 -0.41 4.12 30.73
C PRO A 33 0.98 4.54 30.26
N GLU A 34 1.64 3.66 29.51
CA GLU A 34 2.92 3.97 28.86
C GLU A 34 2.72 5.16 27.93
N PRO A 35 3.70 6.07 27.84
CA PRO A 35 3.65 7.16 26.87
C PRO A 35 3.47 6.56 25.47
N GLU A 36 2.51 7.11 24.74
CA GLU A 36 2.24 6.80 23.33
C GLU A 36 3.56 6.91 22.56
N LYS A 37 4.12 5.76 22.12
CA LYS A 37 5.36 5.74 21.34
C LYS A 37 5.10 6.54 20.06
N GLU A 38 5.91 7.57 19.84
CA GLU A 38 5.95 8.26 18.54
C GLU A 38 6.14 7.23 17.44
N ILE A 39 5.19 7.20 16.50
CA ILE A 39 5.22 6.34 15.33
C ILE A 39 6.42 6.78 14.48
N PRO A 40 7.40 5.89 14.17
CA PRO A 40 8.55 6.29 13.39
C PRO A 40 8.11 6.68 11.97
N THR A 41 8.45 7.89 11.55
CA THR A 41 8.47 8.26 10.13
C THR A 41 9.53 7.40 9.41
N PRO A 42 9.31 6.98 8.14
CA PRO A 42 10.32 6.26 7.37
C PRO A 42 11.66 7.02 7.35
N ASP A 43 12.79 6.32 7.58
CA ASP A 43 14.13 6.91 7.51
C ASP A 43 14.52 7.13 6.03
N PRO A 44 14.74 8.38 5.59
CA PRO A 44 15.10 8.71 4.21
C PRO A 44 16.39 8.04 3.68
N ASN A 45 17.25 7.49 4.55
CA ASN A 45 18.58 7.00 4.17
C ASN A 45 18.64 5.54 3.70
N ASP A 46 17.58 4.76 3.88
CA ASP A 46 17.54 3.36 3.44
C ASP A 46 17.09 3.19 1.99
N ASP A 47 16.47 4.22 1.44
CA ASP A 47 15.95 4.20 0.08
C ASP A 47 17.01 4.66 -0.94
N LYS A 48 17.15 3.90 -2.03
CA LYS A 48 18.20 4.13 -3.03
C LYS A 48 17.66 4.01 -4.44
N THR A 49 17.91 5.03 -5.25
CA THR A 49 17.77 5.00 -6.70
C THR A 49 19.11 4.64 -7.32
N ASP A 50 19.09 3.67 -8.25
CA ASP A 50 20.29 3.32 -9.01
C ASP A 50 20.37 4.17 -10.29
N ASP A 51 21.57 4.31 -10.84
CA ASP A 51 21.75 4.90 -12.17
C ASP A 51 20.94 4.12 -13.22
N PRO A 52 20.26 4.81 -14.15
CA PRO A 52 19.49 4.15 -15.19
C PRO A 52 20.38 3.25 -16.07
N LYS A 53 19.84 2.10 -16.46
CA LYS A 53 20.50 1.13 -17.34
C LYS A 53 19.82 1.12 -18.70
N VAL A 54 20.59 1.30 -19.77
CA VAL A 54 20.07 1.25 -21.13
C VAL A 54 20.13 -0.19 -21.65
N ASP A 55 18.99 -0.72 -22.08
CA ASP A 55 18.92 -2.01 -22.77
C ASP A 55 19.62 -1.88 -24.14
N PRO A 56 20.69 -2.64 -24.41
CA PRO A 56 21.51 -2.47 -25.61
C PRO A 56 20.79 -2.87 -26.91
N SER A 57 19.72 -3.66 -26.82
CA SER A 57 18.97 -4.14 -27.99
C SER A 57 17.84 -3.21 -28.40
N THR A 58 17.24 -2.51 -27.43
CA THR A 58 16.06 -1.65 -27.65
C THR A 58 16.32 -0.16 -27.41
N GLY A 59 17.44 0.18 -26.77
CA GLY A 59 17.75 1.54 -26.34
C GLY A 59 16.87 2.04 -25.20
N ILE A 60 16.05 1.18 -24.59
CA ILE A 60 15.13 1.55 -23.52
C ILE A 60 15.91 1.77 -22.23
N GLU A 61 15.73 2.92 -21.61
CA GLU A 61 16.28 3.25 -20.30
C GLU A 61 15.40 2.65 -19.20
N VAL A 62 15.97 1.74 -18.41
CA VAL A 62 15.35 1.11 -17.25
C VAL A 62 15.92 1.74 -15.98
N LYS A 63 15.04 2.26 -15.14
CA LYS A 63 15.37 2.84 -13.84
C LYS A 63 15.10 1.82 -12.75
N SER A 64 15.84 1.91 -11.63
CA SER A 64 15.65 1.03 -10.48
C SER A 64 15.58 1.83 -9.19
N VAL A 65 14.70 1.39 -8.29
CA VAL A 65 14.53 1.97 -6.96
C VAL A 65 14.35 0.86 -5.93
N THR A 66 14.95 1.06 -4.76
CA THR A 66 14.82 0.18 -3.60
C THR A 66 14.12 0.95 -2.48
N PHE A 67 13.12 0.29 -1.87
CA PHE A 67 12.31 0.82 -0.80
C PHE A 67 12.48 -0.01 0.48
N ASP A 68 12.54 0.65 1.63
CA ASP A 68 12.20 0.04 2.91
C ASP A 68 10.68 0.02 3.12
N VAL A 69 10.10 -1.16 2.95
CA VAL A 69 8.65 -1.41 3.14
C VAL A 69 8.41 -2.22 4.41
N SER A 70 9.22 -2.00 5.45
CA SER A 70 9.13 -2.73 6.73
C SER A 70 7.89 -2.37 7.55
N ALA A 71 7.43 -1.12 7.51
CA ALA A 71 6.33 -0.65 8.33
C ALA A 71 5.00 -1.33 7.96
N TYR A 72 4.15 -1.57 8.97
CA TYR A 72 2.76 -2.04 8.78
C TYR A 72 1.76 -0.88 8.83
N GLU A 73 2.19 0.24 9.38
CA GLU A 73 1.33 1.37 9.70
C GLU A 73 1.26 2.36 8.54
N THR A 74 2.30 2.40 7.71
CA THR A 74 2.50 3.44 6.69
C THR A 74 2.88 2.85 5.34
N PHE A 75 2.55 3.60 4.29
CA PHE A 75 2.98 3.33 2.93
C PHE A 75 4.17 4.23 2.58
N VAL A 76 5.06 3.72 1.74
CA VAL A 76 6.09 4.51 1.06
C VAL A 76 5.53 4.95 -0.29
N TYR A 77 5.42 6.26 -0.49
CA TYR A 77 4.87 6.86 -1.72
C TYR A 77 5.96 7.15 -2.73
N PHE A 78 5.64 6.99 -4.01
CA PHE A 78 6.58 7.11 -5.11
C PHE A 78 5.95 7.77 -6.32
N SER A 79 6.70 8.67 -6.96
CA SER A 79 6.45 9.23 -8.28
C SER A 79 7.50 8.76 -9.27
N PHE A 80 7.09 8.39 -10.48
CA PHE A 80 8.02 8.06 -11.55
C PHE A 80 8.87 9.25 -12.01
N LYS A 81 8.38 10.48 -11.80
CA LYS A 81 9.09 11.74 -12.12
C LYS A 81 10.05 12.14 -11.01
N GLU A 82 9.55 12.18 -9.78
CA GLU A 82 10.25 12.80 -8.65
C GLU A 82 10.96 11.79 -7.73
N GLY A 83 10.69 10.50 -7.86
CA GLY A 83 11.19 9.48 -6.95
C GLY A 83 10.31 9.34 -5.71
N ILE A 84 10.90 9.14 -4.54
CA ILE A 84 10.15 8.93 -3.29
C ILE A 84 9.53 10.22 -2.79
N VAL A 85 8.29 10.13 -2.34
CA VAL A 85 7.46 11.26 -1.92
C VAL A 85 7.11 11.09 -0.45
N TYR A 86 7.43 12.10 0.36
CA TYR A 86 7.16 12.09 1.80
C TYR A 86 5.83 12.78 2.09
N ILE A 87 4.77 11.99 2.15
CA ILE A 87 3.39 12.43 2.46
C ILE A 87 2.73 11.44 3.41
N SER A 88 1.75 11.90 4.20
CA SER A 88 0.93 11.01 5.00
C SER A 88 -0.12 10.29 4.15
N ASP A 89 -0.68 9.19 4.69
CA ASP A 89 -1.77 8.47 4.02
C ASP A 89 -3.01 9.35 3.82
N GLU A 90 -3.32 10.21 4.79
CA GLU A 90 -4.40 11.20 4.69
C GLU A 90 -4.17 12.19 3.55
N GLN A 91 -2.97 12.78 3.47
CA GLN A 91 -2.59 13.72 2.41
C GLN A 91 -2.63 13.06 1.04
N SER A 92 -2.22 11.79 0.94
CA SER A 92 -2.14 11.09 -0.35
C SER A 92 -3.46 11.05 -1.11
N ARG A 93 -4.60 11.04 -0.39
CA ARG A 93 -5.93 10.97 -0.98
C ARG A 93 -6.30 12.20 -1.81
N GLU A 94 -5.68 13.34 -1.51
CA GLU A 94 -6.01 14.66 -2.09
C GLU A 94 -4.92 15.17 -3.05
N LEU A 95 -3.88 14.38 -3.31
CA LEU A 95 -2.71 14.82 -4.09
C LEU A 95 -2.48 13.94 -5.33
N THR A 96 -1.94 14.55 -6.38
CA THR A 96 -1.52 13.87 -7.63
C THR A 96 -0.01 13.78 -7.80
N ASN A 97 0.77 14.20 -6.79
CA ASN A 97 2.24 14.20 -6.82
C ASN A 97 2.87 12.82 -6.54
N TRP A 98 2.08 11.75 -6.51
CA TRP A 98 2.52 10.38 -6.34
C TRP A 98 1.76 9.46 -7.30
N ASP A 99 2.41 8.41 -7.76
CA ASP A 99 1.90 7.49 -8.78
C ASP A 99 1.58 6.10 -8.18
N MET A 100 2.47 5.61 -7.32
CA MET A 100 2.38 4.31 -6.65
C MET A 100 2.74 4.43 -5.17
N ALA A 101 2.26 3.50 -4.36
CA ALA A 101 2.74 3.37 -2.99
C ALA A 101 2.83 1.90 -2.55
N PHE A 102 3.75 1.63 -1.62
CA PHE A 102 4.14 0.29 -1.19
C PHE A 102 4.02 0.15 0.33
N HIS A 103 3.46 -0.97 0.77
CA HIS A 103 3.30 -1.32 2.17
C HIS A 103 3.47 -2.82 2.31
N ARG A 104 4.56 -3.27 2.95
CA ARG A 104 4.93 -4.69 2.96
C ARG A 104 4.90 -5.26 1.53
N ALA A 105 4.04 -6.23 1.25
CA ALA A 105 3.85 -6.81 -0.09
C ALA A 105 2.67 -6.21 -0.87
N ASP A 106 1.92 -5.30 -0.24
CA ASP A 106 0.75 -4.64 -0.80
C ASP A 106 1.19 -3.40 -1.59
N ILE A 107 0.59 -3.24 -2.76
CA ILE A 107 0.91 -2.18 -3.71
C ILE A 107 -0.39 -1.49 -4.13
N ARG A 108 -0.36 -0.17 -4.13
CA ARG A 108 -1.50 0.67 -4.50
C ARG A 108 -1.12 1.69 -5.57
N THR A 109 -2.09 2.17 -6.31
CA THR A 109 -1.97 3.22 -7.33
C THR A 109 -2.76 4.46 -6.91
N ASN A 110 -2.43 5.63 -7.46
CA ASN A 110 -3.17 6.85 -7.16
C ASN A 110 -4.45 6.98 -7.99
N GLY A 111 -5.44 6.14 -7.68
CA GLY A 111 -6.78 6.17 -8.25
C GLY A 111 -7.75 5.24 -7.53
N GLY A 112 -8.99 5.18 -7.99
CA GLY A 112 -10.04 4.40 -7.32
C GLY A 112 -10.21 4.81 -5.85
N LYS A 113 -10.27 3.83 -4.93
CA LYS A 113 -10.43 4.08 -3.49
C LYS A 113 -9.24 4.76 -2.82
N SER A 114 -8.08 4.77 -3.47
CA SER A 114 -6.86 5.43 -2.99
C SER A 114 -6.86 6.94 -3.21
N SER A 115 -7.81 7.48 -3.98
CA SER A 115 -7.93 8.91 -4.28
C SER A 115 -9.33 9.43 -3.95
N ALA A 116 -9.42 10.61 -3.33
CA ALA A 116 -10.66 11.33 -3.09
C ALA A 116 -10.98 12.32 -4.22
N ILE A 117 -9.97 12.73 -5.00
CA ILE A 117 -10.08 13.70 -6.09
C ILE A 117 -10.32 13.07 -7.47
N GLY A 118 -10.51 11.74 -7.52
CA GLY A 118 -10.78 11.03 -8.77
C GLY A 118 -9.55 10.91 -9.69
N ALA A 119 -8.35 10.83 -9.11
CA ALA A 119 -7.13 10.57 -9.87
C ALA A 119 -7.23 9.28 -10.70
N MET A 120 -6.59 9.26 -11.87
CA MET A 120 -6.77 8.21 -12.87
C MET A 120 -5.90 6.96 -12.66
N GLY A 121 -5.16 6.88 -11.55
CA GLY A 121 -4.23 5.79 -11.28
C GLY A 121 -4.89 4.42 -11.36
N ALA A 122 -4.25 3.51 -12.08
CA ALA A 122 -4.76 2.17 -12.31
C ALA A 122 -3.64 1.24 -12.81
N ALA A 123 -3.87 -0.07 -12.74
CA ALA A 123 -2.90 -1.07 -13.18
C ALA A 123 -3.50 -2.05 -14.20
N PHE A 124 -2.64 -2.60 -15.05
CA PHE A 124 -2.94 -3.67 -15.99
C PHE A 124 -1.80 -4.69 -16.00
N GLU A 125 -2.13 -5.98 -15.91
CA GLU A 125 -1.16 -7.06 -16.05
C GLU A 125 -0.89 -7.34 -17.52
N THR A 126 0.38 -7.32 -17.93
CA THR A 126 0.79 -7.62 -19.30
C THR A 126 1.24 -9.08 -19.43
N SER A 127 1.38 -9.57 -20.66
CA SER A 127 2.06 -10.85 -20.95
C SER A 127 3.58 -10.73 -20.98
N ALA A 128 4.14 -9.52 -20.92
CA ALA A 128 5.57 -9.29 -21.04
C ALA A 128 6.32 -9.69 -19.76
N THR A 129 7.57 -10.13 -19.96
CA THR A 129 8.45 -10.56 -18.85
C THR A 129 9.67 -9.66 -18.70
N LEU A 130 10.02 -8.89 -19.74
CA LEU A 130 11.11 -7.92 -19.76
C LEU A 130 10.57 -6.51 -19.96
N LEU A 131 11.17 -5.54 -19.25
CA LEU A 131 10.81 -4.13 -19.37
C LEU A 131 11.18 -3.53 -20.73
N SER A 132 12.07 -4.16 -21.50
CA SER A 132 12.41 -3.74 -22.86
C SER A 132 11.44 -4.25 -23.92
N GLU A 133 10.57 -5.21 -23.61
CA GLU A 133 9.56 -5.67 -24.56
C GLU A 133 8.58 -4.53 -24.89
N LYS A 134 8.21 -4.42 -26.17
CA LYS A 134 7.14 -3.52 -26.59
C LYS A 134 5.81 -4.05 -26.03
N VAL A 135 5.09 -3.18 -25.34
CA VAL A 135 3.76 -3.48 -24.80
C VAL A 135 2.80 -2.45 -25.39
N GLU A 136 1.74 -2.91 -26.04
CA GLU A 136 0.66 -2.03 -26.49
C GLU A 136 -0.19 -1.61 -25.29
N ILE A 137 -0.47 -0.31 -25.19
CA ILE A 137 -1.32 0.23 -24.13
C ILE A 137 -2.77 -0.16 -24.46
N PRO A 138 -3.44 -0.97 -23.62
CA PRO A 138 -4.81 -1.37 -23.89
C PRO A 138 -5.78 -0.20 -23.69
N SER A 139 -7.03 -0.39 -24.10
CA SER A 139 -8.09 0.56 -23.83
C SER A 139 -8.28 0.78 -22.32
N ALA A 140 -8.71 1.99 -21.95
CA ALA A 140 -8.78 2.43 -20.56
C ALA A 140 -9.67 1.56 -19.64
N ASP A 141 -10.65 0.83 -20.21
CA ASP A 141 -11.53 -0.12 -19.49
C ASP A 141 -10.81 -1.39 -19.02
N LYS A 142 -9.61 -1.68 -19.55
CA LYS A 142 -8.81 -2.85 -19.12
C LYS A 142 -8.00 -2.58 -17.86
N PHE A 143 -7.79 -1.32 -17.53
CA PHE A 143 -7.08 -0.95 -16.32
C PHE A 143 -8.01 -1.05 -15.11
N GLU A 144 -7.52 -1.67 -14.04
CA GLU A 144 -8.26 -1.78 -12.79
C GLU A 144 -7.73 -0.76 -11.78
N THR A 145 -8.66 -0.03 -11.17
CA THR A 145 -8.37 0.93 -10.10
C THR A 145 -8.36 0.25 -8.73
N ASP A 146 -7.81 0.94 -7.74
CA ASP A 146 -7.69 0.40 -6.39
C ASP A 146 -9.06 0.22 -5.71
N VAL A 147 -9.13 -0.84 -4.91
CA VAL A 147 -10.31 -1.22 -4.11
C VAL A 147 -9.90 -1.50 -2.68
N ASP A 148 -10.85 -1.39 -1.74
CA ASP A 148 -10.61 -1.76 -0.36
C ASP A 148 -10.32 -3.27 -0.24
N TYR A 149 -9.25 -3.61 0.47
CA TYR A 149 -8.85 -4.98 0.75
C TYR A 149 -8.30 -5.08 2.17
N VAL A 150 -8.39 -6.28 2.75
CA VAL A 150 -7.87 -6.55 4.09
C VAL A 150 -6.37 -6.79 4.00
N VAL A 151 -5.58 -5.94 4.67
CA VAL A 151 -4.13 -6.04 4.76
C VAL A 151 -3.70 -6.08 6.22
N ALA A 152 -2.47 -6.51 6.50
CA ALA A 152 -1.89 -6.43 7.84
C ALA A 152 -1.54 -4.96 8.15
N ILE A 153 -2.04 -4.39 9.24
CA ILE A 153 -1.83 -2.98 9.60
C ILE A 153 -0.98 -2.78 10.85
N SER A 154 -0.73 -3.86 11.60
CA SER A 154 0.29 -3.91 12.64
C SER A 154 0.65 -5.36 12.96
N HIS A 155 1.80 -5.54 13.61
CA HIS A 155 2.22 -6.83 14.13
C HIS A 155 2.97 -6.67 15.46
N SER A 156 2.58 -7.44 16.47
CA SER A 156 3.27 -7.47 17.77
C SER A 156 3.22 -8.86 18.40
N ASP A 157 4.13 -9.13 19.34
CA ASP A 157 4.15 -10.41 20.06
C ASP A 157 2.86 -10.65 20.89
N GLN A 158 2.24 -9.57 21.38
CA GLN A 158 1.03 -9.65 22.20
C GLN A 158 -0.23 -9.90 21.37
N ASN A 159 -0.37 -9.21 20.23
CA ASN A 159 -1.61 -9.19 19.45
C ASN A 159 -1.50 -9.99 18.14
N GLY A 160 -0.31 -10.49 17.79
CA GLY A 160 -0.05 -11.07 16.49
C GLY A 160 -0.28 -10.04 15.39
N VAL A 161 -0.68 -10.52 14.21
CA VAL A 161 -0.99 -9.67 13.05
C VAL A 161 -2.39 -9.10 13.22
N VAL A 162 -2.50 -7.77 13.25
CA VAL A 162 -3.78 -7.07 13.19
C VAL A 162 -4.06 -6.72 11.73
N GLN A 163 -5.29 -6.96 11.30
CA GLN A 163 -5.73 -6.69 9.94
C GLN A 163 -6.67 -5.48 9.88
N GLY A 164 -6.65 -4.77 8.76
CA GLY A 164 -7.54 -3.65 8.50
C GLY A 164 -7.76 -3.43 7.00
N TYR A 165 -8.83 -2.73 6.66
CA TYR A 165 -9.09 -2.35 5.28
C TYR A 165 -8.17 -1.21 4.85
N ARG A 166 -7.52 -1.38 3.70
CA ARG A 166 -6.77 -0.35 2.98
C ARG A 166 -7.07 -0.43 1.49
N PRO A 167 -7.12 0.70 0.78
CA PRO A 167 -7.25 0.69 -0.66
C PRO A 167 -5.92 0.24 -1.29
N VAL A 168 -6.00 -0.80 -2.12
CA VAL A 168 -4.84 -1.39 -2.81
C VAL A 168 -5.21 -1.81 -4.22
N SER A 169 -4.20 -1.95 -5.08
CA SER A 169 -4.43 -2.37 -6.45
C SER A 169 -4.78 -3.86 -6.50
N PRO A 170 -5.93 -4.24 -7.09
CA PRO A 170 -6.29 -5.64 -7.22
C PRO A 170 -5.41 -6.41 -8.20
N VAL A 171 -4.69 -5.71 -9.07
CA VAL A 171 -3.75 -6.28 -10.06
C VAL A 171 -2.38 -6.52 -9.44
N LEU A 172 -1.91 -5.59 -8.61
CA LEU A 172 -0.54 -5.61 -8.07
C LEU A 172 -0.45 -6.30 -6.71
N THR A 173 -1.52 -6.30 -5.92
CA THR A 173 -1.56 -6.95 -4.60
C THR A 173 -2.14 -8.35 -4.70
N THR A 174 -1.47 -9.32 -4.05
CA THR A 174 -1.97 -10.69 -3.97
C THR A 174 -3.22 -10.74 -3.12
N LYS A 175 -4.31 -11.25 -3.68
CA LYS A 175 -5.56 -11.46 -2.96
C LYS A 175 -5.67 -12.90 -2.51
N THR A 176 -5.89 -13.06 -1.22
CA THR A 176 -6.25 -14.30 -0.57
C THR A 176 -7.63 -14.21 0.07
N THR A 177 -8.26 -15.35 0.29
CA THR A 177 -9.48 -15.48 1.10
C THR A 177 -9.34 -16.66 2.04
N PRO A 178 -9.88 -16.60 3.26
CA PRO A 178 -9.97 -17.79 4.10
C PRO A 178 -10.82 -18.86 3.41
N VAL A 179 -10.42 -20.12 3.58
CA VAL A 179 -11.25 -21.27 3.24
C VAL A 179 -12.32 -21.39 4.31
N LEU A 180 -13.58 -21.47 3.91
CA LEU A 180 -14.72 -21.54 4.82
C LEU A 180 -15.31 -22.95 4.84
N ASP A 181 -15.86 -23.36 5.99
CA ASP A 181 -16.69 -24.55 6.13
C ASP A 181 -18.11 -24.31 5.58
N GLU A 182 -18.97 -25.33 5.61
CA GLU A 182 -20.36 -25.25 5.14
C GLU A 182 -21.19 -24.19 5.89
N ASN A 183 -20.77 -23.79 7.09
CA ASN A 183 -21.44 -22.79 7.92
C ASN A 183 -20.83 -21.38 7.74
N GLY A 184 -19.83 -21.22 6.86
CA GLY A 184 -19.15 -19.95 6.62
C GLY A 184 -18.04 -19.60 7.62
N ASN A 185 -17.62 -20.53 8.49
CA ASN A 185 -16.53 -20.30 9.44
C ASN A 185 -15.17 -20.62 8.81
N PRO A 186 -14.11 -19.84 9.11
CA PRO A 186 -12.77 -20.14 8.61
C PRO A 186 -12.25 -21.51 9.09
N ILE A 187 -11.83 -22.34 8.14
CA ILE A 187 -11.18 -23.63 8.41
C ILE A 187 -9.75 -23.37 8.90
N ARG A 188 -9.36 -24.06 9.97
CA ARG A 188 -7.98 -24.08 10.45
C ARG A 188 -7.22 -25.28 9.87
N GLY A 189 -5.98 -25.07 9.45
CA GLY A 189 -5.06 -26.15 9.07
C GLY A 189 -4.58 -26.95 10.29
N GLU A 190 -3.84 -28.03 10.04
CA GLU A 190 -3.24 -28.87 11.10
C GLU A 190 -2.32 -28.07 12.04
N ASN A 191 -1.76 -26.97 11.53
CA ASN A 191 -0.93 -26.02 12.29
C ASN A 191 -1.74 -25.04 13.16
N GLY A 192 -3.07 -25.12 13.18
CA GLY A 192 -3.96 -24.27 13.96
C GLY A 192 -4.23 -22.88 13.37
N PHE A 193 -3.58 -22.51 12.26
CA PHE A 193 -3.79 -21.24 11.57
C PHE A 193 -4.96 -21.34 10.58
N ILE A 194 -5.63 -20.21 10.32
CA ILE A 194 -6.67 -20.15 9.28
C ILE A 194 -6.03 -20.50 7.93
N LYS A 195 -6.67 -21.41 7.20
CA LYS A 195 -6.25 -21.79 5.86
C LYS A 195 -6.71 -20.72 4.88
N TYR A 196 -5.79 -20.18 4.10
CA TYR A 196 -6.08 -19.24 3.01
C TYR A 196 -5.87 -19.90 1.65
N VAL A 197 -6.59 -19.40 0.65
CA VAL A 197 -6.32 -19.68 -0.77
C VAL A 197 -6.08 -18.38 -1.52
N ILE A 198 -5.14 -18.42 -2.45
CA ILE A 198 -4.88 -17.30 -3.36
C ILE A 198 -5.99 -17.29 -4.42
N ILE A 199 -6.72 -16.18 -4.49
CA ILE A 199 -7.74 -15.95 -5.53
C ILE A 199 -7.19 -15.08 -6.66
N ARG A 200 -6.13 -14.30 -6.41
CA ARG A 200 -5.42 -13.55 -7.43
C ARG A 200 -3.97 -13.34 -7.04
N ARG A 201 -3.05 -13.58 -7.97
CA ARG A 201 -1.61 -13.40 -7.78
C ARG A 201 -1.24 -11.96 -8.14
N GLY A 202 -0.59 -11.25 -7.22
CA GLY A 202 -0.05 -9.91 -7.43
C GLY A 202 1.42 -9.95 -7.86
N ALA A 203 2.11 -8.81 -7.76
CA ALA A 203 3.52 -8.68 -8.11
C ALA A 203 4.45 -9.40 -7.11
N VAL A 204 4.07 -9.38 -5.83
CA VAL A 204 4.65 -10.21 -4.76
C VAL A 204 3.56 -11.15 -4.27
N VAL A 205 3.75 -12.45 -4.50
CA VAL A 205 2.85 -13.51 -4.09
C VAL A 205 3.20 -13.95 -2.68
N MET A 206 2.29 -13.70 -1.75
CA MET A 206 2.34 -14.22 -0.39
C MET A 206 1.36 -15.39 -0.28
N ASP A 207 1.90 -16.60 -0.21
CA ASP A 207 1.11 -17.81 0.01
C ASP A 207 0.96 -18.07 1.51
N LEU A 208 -0.24 -17.80 2.00
CA LEU A 208 -0.66 -17.99 3.39
C LEU A 208 -1.28 -19.38 3.64
N SER A 209 -1.24 -20.29 2.68
CA SER A 209 -1.76 -21.66 2.85
C SER A 209 -0.86 -22.53 3.74
N GLN A 210 0.38 -22.10 3.96
CA GLN A 210 1.38 -22.76 4.81
C GLN A 210 2.09 -21.73 5.70
N MET A 211 2.56 -22.19 6.86
CA MET A 211 3.29 -21.36 7.82
C MET A 211 4.68 -21.95 8.05
N PRO A 212 5.77 -21.18 7.87
CA PRO A 212 5.80 -19.76 7.50
C PRO A 212 5.31 -19.48 6.06
N PRO A 213 4.81 -18.27 5.77
CA PRO A 213 4.35 -17.92 4.42
C PRO A 213 5.44 -18.05 3.38
N VAL A 214 5.08 -18.54 2.20
CA VAL A 214 5.99 -18.60 1.05
C VAL A 214 5.85 -17.32 0.23
N MET A 215 6.98 -16.67 -0.04
CA MET A 215 7.05 -15.45 -0.84
C MET A 215 7.63 -15.76 -2.22
N GLU A 216 6.92 -15.34 -3.28
CA GLU A 216 7.33 -15.53 -4.67
C GLU A 216 7.12 -14.24 -5.47
N LEU A 217 8.08 -13.86 -6.31
CA LEU A 217 7.90 -12.75 -7.24
C LEU A 217 7.19 -13.24 -8.50
N SER A 218 6.16 -12.52 -8.96
CA SER A 218 5.48 -12.88 -10.22
C SER A 218 6.40 -12.77 -11.44
N ARG A 219 7.41 -11.89 -11.35
CA ARG A 219 8.35 -11.52 -12.43
C ARG A 219 7.67 -10.98 -13.70
N LYS A 220 6.39 -10.65 -13.63
CA LYS A 220 5.63 -10.04 -14.73
C LYS A 220 5.94 -8.55 -14.86
N VAL A 221 5.70 -8.02 -16.05
CA VAL A 221 5.64 -6.58 -16.29
C VAL A 221 4.19 -6.11 -16.17
N TYR A 222 3.99 -5.02 -15.44
CA TYR A 222 2.69 -4.37 -15.28
C TYR A 222 2.73 -3.01 -15.97
N LEU A 223 1.63 -2.64 -16.61
CA LEU A 223 1.39 -1.26 -17.04
C LEU A 223 0.69 -0.52 -15.90
N ILE A 224 1.23 0.65 -15.55
CA ILE A 224 0.66 1.55 -14.56
C ILE A 224 0.21 2.80 -15.30
N ARG A 225 -1.06 3.15 -15.18
CA ARG A 225 -1.55 4.48 -15.56
C ARG A 225 -1.35 5.42 -14.37
N THR A 226 -0.70 6.55 -14.58
CA THR A 226 -0.47 7.58 -13.55
C THR A 226 -1.71 8.46 -13.35
N PRO A 227 -1.78 9.28 -12.29
CA PRO A 227 -2.87 10.25 -12.07
C PRO A 227 -3.11 11.19 -13.24
N ASP A 228 -2.04 11.58 -13.93
CA ASP A 228 -2.07 12.49 -15.08
C ASP A 228 -2.35 11.78 -16.42
N GLY A 229 -2.56 10.45 -16.40
CA GLY A 229 -2.90 9.65 -17.58
C GLY A 229 -1.69 9.16 -18.40
N SER A 230 -0.47 9.47 -17.99
CA SER A 230 0.74 8.85 -18.54
C SER A 230 0.84 7.36 -18.17
N TYR A 231 1.79 6.64 -18.79
CA TYR A 231 1.99 5.21 -18.52
C TYR A 231 3.42 4.88 -18.12
N ALA A 232 3.58 3.92 -17.21
CA ALA A 232 4.84 3.31 -16.84
C ALA A 232 4.78 1.80 -17.03
N LYS A 233 5.90 1.16 -17.38
CA LYS A 233 6.08 -0.29 -17.19
C LYS A 233 6.82 -0.53 -15.88
N VAL A 234 6.34 -1.47 -15.08
CA VAL A 234 6.88 -1.78 -13.76
C VAL A 234 7.11 -3.28 -13.60
N LYS A 235 8.23 -3.65 -12.96
CA LYS A 235 8.53 -5.02 -12.54
C LYS A 235 9.15 -5.02 -11.16
N ILE A 236 8.57 -5.80 -10.23
CA ILE A 236 9.17 -6.01 -8.91
C ILE A 236 10.26 -7.08 -9.05
N THR A 237 11.49 -6.73 -8.71
CA THR A 237 12.69 -7.56 -8.92
C THR A 237 13.27 -8.12 -7.64
N LYS A 238 12.88 -7.57 -6.48
CA LYS A 238 13.29 -8.09 -5.17
C LYS A 238 12.19 -7.84 -4.15
N TYR A 239 11.95 -8.84 -3.31
CA TYR A 239 11.24 -8.69 -2.04
C TYR A 239 11.91 -9.61 -1.03
N ALA A 240 12.60 -9.04 -0.05
CA ALA A 240 13.44 -9.80 0.85
C ALA A 240 13.44 -9.22 2.26
N ARG A 241 13.88 -10.02 3.22
CA ARG A 241 14.21 -9.53 4.56
C ARG A 241 15.27 -8.43 4.47
N LYS A 242 15.04 -7.33 5.20
CA LYS A 242 16.00 -6.26 5.43
C LYS A 242 17.20 -6.82 6.19
N PRO A 243 18.43 -6.68 5.67
CA PRO A 243 19.64 -7.12 6.35
C PRO A 243 19.74 -6.55 7.76
N GLY A 244 20.32 -7.31 8.69
CA GLY A 244 20.56 -6.84 10.07
C GLY A 244 19.32 -6.80 10.99
N THR A 245 18.13 -7.19 10.52
CA THR A 245 16.95 -7.27 11.39
C THR A 245 17.00 -8.52 12.30
N PRO A 246 16.53 -8.47 13.56
CA PRO A 246 16.43 -9.63 14.44
C PRO A 246 15.53 -10.75 13.89
N MET A 247 15.69 -11.97 14.40
CA MET A 247 14.81 -13.09 14.06
C MET A 247 13.43 -12.86 14.70
N GLY A 248 12.38 -12.85 13.91
CA GLY A 248 11.05 -12.38 14.28
C GLY A 248 10.32 -11.90 13.03
N ASP A 249 9.54 -10.82 13.13
CA ASP A 249 9.03 -10.14 11.96
C ASP A 249 10.09 -9.26 11.33
N PRO A 250 10.70 -9.72 10.24
CA PRO A 250 11.84 -9.02 9.70
C PRO A 250 11.34 -7.83 8.89
N GLY A 251 12.08 -6.72 9.00
CA GLY A 251 11.95 -5.63 8.04
C GLY A 251 12.03 -6.15 6.60
N ARG A 252 11.46 -5.41 5.65
CA ARG A 252 11.32 -5.83 4.25
C ARG A 252 11.86 -4.77 3.32
N ILE A 253 12.71 -5.22 2.40
CA ILE A 253 13.21 -4.41 1.30
C ILE A 253 12.54 -4.88 0.01
N LEU A 254 12.00 -3.93 -0.75
CA LEU A 254 11.43 -4.16 -2.08
C LEU A 254 12.28 -3.42 -3.12
N ARG A 255 12.59 -4.06 -4.25
CA ARG A 255 13.22 -3.39 -5.40
C ARG A 255 12.28 -3.44 -6.60
N MET A 256 12.12 -2.29 -7.24
CA MET A 256 11.31 -2.11 -8.44
C MET A 256 12.21 -1.61 -9.57
N ASP A 257 12.06 -2.22 -10.73
CA ASP A 257 12.59 -1.70 -11.99
C ASP A 257 11.42 -1.14 -12.81
N TYR A 258 11.63 -0.02 -13.50
CA TYR A 258 10.58 0.64 -14.26
C TYR A 258 11.09 1.39 -15.49
N VAL A 259 10.17 1.62 -16.43
CA VAL A 259 10.36 2.46 -17.62
C VAL A 259 9.27 3.51 -17.62
N TYR A 260 9.66 4.79 -17.63
CA TYR A 260 8.74 5.91 -17.64
C TYR A 260 9.34 7.16 -18.31
N PRO A 261 8.57 7.89 -19.15
CA PRO A 261 7.24 7.53 -19.64
C PRO A 261 7.29 6.44 -20.73
N VAL A 262 6.26 5.60 -20.80
CA VAL A 262 6.02 4.73 -21.96
C VAL A 262 5.44 5.60 -23.08
N LYS A 263 6.04 5.52 -24.26
CA LYS A 263 5.60 6.22 -25.47
C LYS A 263 4.79 5.29 -26.36
#